data_AF-A0A498DE54-F1
#
_entry.id   AF-A0A498DE54-F1
#
_cell.length_a   1.000
_cell.length_b   1.000
_cell.length_c   1.000
_cell.angle_alpha   90.00
_cell.angle_beta   90.00
_cell.angle_gamma   90.00
#
_symmetry.space_group_name_H-M   'P 1'
#
loop_
_entity.id
_entity.type
_entity.pdbx_description
1 polymer ?
#
loop_
_entity_poly.entity_id
_entity_poly.type
_entity_poly.pdbx_seq_one_letter_code
_entity_poly.pdbx_strand_id
1 'polypeptide(L)' 'MTNSSLLEKIEKCREEMILLSDKHDLTSDKVISSSTKLDKLILEYQKIYN' A
#
# COMPACT_ATOMS: atom_id res chain seq x y z
N MET A 1 8.90 -2.89 -19.18
CA MET A 1 7.88 -3.83 -18.64
C MET A 1 7.84 -3.88 -17.10
N THR A 2 8.37 -2.88 -16.38
CA THR A 2 8.51 -2.91 -14.91
C THR A 2 7.44 -2.12 -14.17
N ASN A 3 6.83 -1.12 -14.80
CA ASN A 3 5.95 -0.15 -14.15
C ASN A 3 4.55 -0.70 -13.82
N SER A 4 4.06 -1.64 -14.63
CA SER A 4 2.78 -2.32 -14.36
C SER A 4 2.79 -3.05 -13.02
N SER A 5 3.93 -3.63 -12.64
CA SER A 5 4.02 -4.41 -11.40
C SER A 5 4.00 -3.52 -10.16
N LEU A 6 4.54 -2.30 -10.22
CA LEU A 6 4.52 -1.38 -9.10
C LEU A 6 3.11 -0.85 -8.84
N LEU A 7 2.41 -0.41 -9.89
CA LEU A 7 1.01 0.02 -9.79
C LEU A 7 0.10 -1.12 -9.30
N GLU A 8 0.30 -2.34 -9.80
CA GLU A 8 -0.46 -3.50 -9.33
C GLU A 8 -0.22 -3.80 -7.84
N LYS A 9 1.02 -3.66 -7.36
CA LYS A 9 1.34 -3.80 -5.93
C LYS A 9 0.69 -2.70 -5.08
N ILE A 10 0.64 -1.47 -5.59
CA ILE A 10 -0.02 -0.34 -4.93
C ILE A 10 -1.52 -0.63 -4.78
N GLU A 11 -2.20 -1.03 -5.87
CA GLU A 11 -3.64 -1.33 -5.80
C GLU A 11 -3.95 -2.53 -4.90
N LYS A 12 -3.16 -3.61 -4.98
CA LYS A 12 -3.31 -4.75 -4.05
C LYS A 12 -3.14 -4.32 -2.59
N CYS A 13 -2.13 -3.51 -2.30
CA CYS A 13 -1.88 -3.04 -0.94
C CYS A 13 -2.99 -2.09 -0.45
N ARG A 14 -3.57 -1.29 -1.35
CA ARG A 14 -4.72 -0.43 -1.07
C ARG A 14 -5.98 -1.25 -0.75
N GLU A 15 -6.29 -2.28 -1.53
CA GLU A 15 -7.39 -3.20 -1.25
C GLU A 15 -7.20 -3.94 0.09
N GLU A 16 -6.00 -4.45 0.36
CA GLU A 16 -5.64 -5.04 1.65
C GLU A 16 -5.91 -4.08 2.81
N MET A 17 -5.54 -2.81 2.65
CA MET A 17 -5.70 -1.79 3.69
C MET A 17 -7.18 -1.47 3.97
N ILE A 18 -8.02 -1.38 2.93
CA ILE A 18 -9.48 -1.19 3.09
C ILE A 18 -10.10 -2.37 3.84
N LEU A 19 -9.76 -3.61 3.44
CA LEU A 19 -10.28 -4.81 4.09
C LEU A 19 -9.81 -4.94 5.55
N LEU A 20 -8.58 -4.48 5.85
CA LEU A 20 -8.05 -4.46 7.20
C LEU A 20 -8.70 -3.37 8.06
N SER A 21 -8.94 -2.16 7.52
CA SER A 21 -9.61 -1.08 8.25
C SER A 21 -11.07 -1.39 8.57
N ASP A 22 -11.72 -2.21 7.74
CA ASP A 22 -13.10 -2.65 8.00
C ASP A 22 -13.18 -3.71 9.11
N LYS A 23 -12.08 -4.44 9.36
CA LYS A 23 -12.05 -5.60 10.28
C LYS A 23 -11.25 -5.37 11.55
N HIS A 24 -10.38 -4.38 11.57
CA HIS A 24 -9.47 -4.08 12.65
C HIS A 24 -9.42 -2.58 12.90
N ASP A 25 -9.17 -2.20 14.15
CA ASP A 25 -8.91 -0.80 14.48
C ASP A 25 -7.73 -0.27 13.66
N LEU A 26 -7.80 1.01 13.31
CA LEU A 26 -6.76 1.69 12.52
C LEU A 26 -5.40 1.71 13.23
N THR A 27 -5.39 1.57 14.55
CA THR A 27 -4.18 1.47 15.39
C THR A 27 -3.66 0.04 15.52
N SER A 28 -4.32 -0.95 14.92
CA SER A 28 -3.83 -2.33 14.96
C SER A 28 -2.54 -2.46 14.16
N ASP A 29 -1.63 -3.30 14.65
CA ASP A 29 -0.34 -3.56 13.98
C ASP A 29 -0.50 -3.99 12.52
N LYS A 30 -1.61 -4.67 12.20
CA LYS A 30 -1.93 -5.10 10.83
C LYS A 30 -2.23 -3.91 9.92
N VAL A 31 -3.08 -2.98 10.37
CA VAL A 31 -3.42 -1.78 9.60
C VAL A 31 -2.21 -0.86 9.48
N ILE A 32 -1.46 -0.65 10.57
CA ILE A 32 -0.22 0.15 10.57
C ILE A 32 0.82 -0.43 9.62
N SER A 33 1.04 -1.75 9.65
CA SER A 33 1.99 -2.42 8.76
C SER A 33 1.58 -2.30 7.29
N SER A 34 0.27 -2.48 7.00
CA SER A 34 -0.27 -2.31 5.64
C SER A 34 -0.13 -0.87 5.14
N SER A 35 -0.45 0.11 5.98
CA SER A 35 -0.28 1.53 5.68
C SER A 35 1.19 1.88 5.40
N THR A 36 2.12 1.41 6.24
CA THR A 36 3.56 1.64 6.04
C THR A 36 4.08 1.02 4.74
N LYS A 37 3.52 -0.14 4.34
CA LYS A 37 3.86 -0.82 3.09
C LYS A 37 3.34 -0.01 1.89
N LEU A 38 2.10 0.50 1.95
CA LEU A 38 1.51 1.33 0.91
C LEU A 38 2.31 2.62 0.70
N ASP A 39 2.69 3.31 1.77
CA ASP A 39 3.51 4.52 1.71
C ASP A 39 4.86 4.27 1.01
N LYS A 40 5.52 3.15 1.32
CA LYS A 40 6.79 2.79 0.65
C LYS A 40 6.62 2.60 -0.86
N LEU A 41 5.55 1.92 -1.28
CA LEU A 41 5.27 1.70 -2.69
C LEU A 41 4.94 3.02 -3.41
N ILE A 42 4.19 3.91 -2.77
CA ILE A 42 3.90 5.24 -3.31
C ILE A 42 5.17 6.07 -3.43
N LEU A 43 6.04 6.06 -2.42
CA LEU A 43 7.33 6.76 -2.47
C LEU A 43 8.24 6.21 -3.58
N GLU A 44 8.27 4.89 -3.77
CA GLU A 44 9.01 4.27 -4.88
C GLU A 44 8.46 4.71 -6.23
N TYR A 45 7.14 4.75 -6.37
CA TYR A 45 6.49 5.26 -7.58
C TYR A 45 6.85 6.73 -7.81
N GLN A 46 6.72 7.58 -6.80
CA GLN A 46 7.09 8.99 -6.91
C GLN A 46 8.54 9.17 -7.34
N LYS A 47 9.50 8.39 -6.82
CA LYS A 47 10.91 8.47 -7.23
C LYS A 47 11.15 8.11 -8.71
N ILE A 48 10.28 7.31 -9.32
CA ILE A 48 10.39 6.91 -10.72
C ILE A 48 9.81 8.00 -11.64
N TYR A 49 8.80 8.73 -11.16
CA TYR A 49 7.98 9.63 -11.98
C TYR A 49 8.13 11.12 -11.63
N ASN A 50 9.01 11.49 -10.70
CA ASN A 50 9.36 12.84 -10.27
C ASN A 50 10.87 13.04 -10.37
#